data_AF-A0A7S2WC22-F1
#
_entry.id   AF-A0A7S2WC22-F1
#
_cell.length_a   1.000
_cell.length_b   1.000
_cell.length_c   1.000
_cell.angle_alpha   90.00
_cell.angle_beta   90.00
_cell.angle_gamma   90.00
#
_symmetry.space_group_name_H-M   'P 1'
#
loop_
_entity.id
_entity.type
_entity.pdbx_description
1 polymer ?
#
loop_
_entity_poly.entity_id
_entity_poly.type
_entity_poly.pdbx_seq_one_letter_code
_entity_poly.pdbx_strand_id
1 'polypeptide(L)'
;GATAGEGEGYGGQVATVPPPSATVTPPVQPRRRLTFSIDHHYKRLAKDQGRHLPGEPYPLLDMERLVEPGRAMDFQAMLLHPGGEETLPAACSWRFTKVLPTDTSEAPLAYTAEDFGLASSGIGATVVFPAPGTYSVDLRCHEDGESLQVEEEVACLYVRRELRSISEDDRERFMSALKLMDEIQNEEGKSQFGGHYYTLDYFANIHTDLAGDRRVDHMHDGLGFLTQHIAMTNAFELSLQTIDNSIALPYWDFTRDISAMKRKYGENQEAMLLQESEIFSEKWFGSTSSSHHIADGYFAMQQVASNMSTSTHSPYGYLRAPWNLNPSPFVTRYHSLCNAKLKFYEWPTCASHLSLVQTDSWSDFSWDSSYEPHGPVHAWIGGLGGACEEIGARMPEFLTEDEWVDVRNFLFVLLKNAWRQFAVEPPKFCSVDAAEACINRCPEDQFSTLKNVTQFVLLQAANKTNLSDQDLARISRYLSCEHAYWPGDQLEAASPADPVFWPIHPTMERLIHLKNIARPFTDKTWVTTSHDDDSYKLCARDGLVACKGHNPYDQTHWPLISRRSSNAPYEVNTVTNMEVRRAMDMDAYALPYIYDNFHWDHCEEEGVHFPTI
;
A
#
# COMPACT_ATOMS: atom_id res chain seq x y z
N GLY A 1 19.48 25.92 67.05
CA GLY A 1 19.63 27.34 67.44
C GLY A 1 18.99 28.14 66.34
N ALA A 2 17.91 28.88 66.62
CA ALA A 2 17.93 30.27 67.12
C ALA A 2 18.43 31.21 66.00
N THR A 3 17.72 32.23 65.54
CA THR A 3 16.99 33.27 66.30
C THR A 3 15.98 34.04 65.42
N ALA A 4 15.00 34.63 66.10
CA ALA A 4 14.03 35.60 65.62
C ALA A 4 14.62 37.01 65.38
N GLY A 5 13.86 37.87 64.72
CA GLY A 5 14.07 39.32 64.64
C GLY A 5 12.83 40.04 64.10
N GLU A 6 12.15 40.76 64.99
CA GLU A 6 10.93 41.56 64.79
C GLU A 6 11.19 42.86 64.00
N GLY A 7 10.12 43.42 63.43
CA GLY A 7 10.08 44.78 62.88
C GLY A 7 8.64 45.24 62.61
N GLU A 8 8.08 45.99 63.56
CA GLU A 8 6.89 46.83 63.47
C GLU A 8 7.03 47.79 62.25
N GLY A 9 6.01 48.14 61.44
CA GLY A 9 4.71 48.69 61.77
C GLY A 9 4.59 50.05 61.05
N TYR A 10 3.70 50.18 60.05
CA TYR A 10 3.18 51.47 59.59
C TYR A 10 1.79 51.28 58.97
N GLY A 11 0.78 51.84 59.64
CA GLY A 11 -0.60 51.86 59.19
C GLY A 11 -0.85 52.94 58.14
N GLY A 12 -1.54 52.56 57.07
CA GLY A 12 -2.17 53.47 56.11
C GLY A 12 -3.63 53.08 55.95
N GLN A 13 -4.54 53.96 56.34
CA GLN A 13 -5.98 53.83 56.08
C GLN A 13 -6.22 53.94 54.57
N VAL A 14 -6.79 52.89 53.96
CA VAL A 14 -7.31 52.92 52.60
C VAL A 14 -8.83 53.03 52.69
N ALA A 15 -9.37 54.10 52.10
CA ALA A 15 -10.80 54.32 51.95
C ALA A 15 -11.43 53.20 51.09
N THR A 16 -12.44 52.54 51.64
CA THR A 16 -13.24 51.53 50.93
C THR A 16 -14.13 52.22 49.89
N VAL A 17 -13.79 52.04 48.62
CA VAL A 17 -14.68 52.31 47.47
C VAL A 17 -15.68 51.14 47.38
N PRO A 18 -17.01 51.39 47.26
CA PRO A 18 -17.96 50.31 47.07
C PRO A 18 -17.73 49.64 45.71
N PRO A 19 -17.87 48.30 45.62
CA PRO A 19 -17.72 47.61 44.34
C PRO A 19 -18.79 48.07 43.35
N PRO A 20 -18.48 48.18 42.06
CA PRO A 20 -19.49 48.45 41.04
C PRO A 20 -20.52 47.32 41.07
N SER A 21 -21.80 47.69 41.09
CA SER A 21 -22.91 46.75 40.99
C SER A 21 -22.72 45.86 39.77
N ALA A 22 -22.46 44.57 40.00
CA ALA A 22 -22.44 43.58 38.94
C ALA A 22 -23.84 43.54 38.32
N THR A 23 -23.98 44.08 37.12
CA THR A 23 -25.11 43.80 36.25
C THR A 23 -25.06 42.30 35.97
N VAL A 24 -25.91 41.54 36.67
CA VAL A 24 -26.16 40.13 36.37
C VAL A 24 -26.79 40.10 34.98
N THR A 25 -25.98 39.82 33.96
CA THR A 25 -26.50 39.42 32.65
C THR A 25 -27.36 38.18 32.89
N PRO A 26 -28.65 38.18 32.51
CA PRO A 26 -29.47 36.99 32.65
C PRO A 26 -28.78 35.84 31.90
N PRO A 27 -28.82 34.59 32.42
CA PRO A 27 -28.22 33.47 31.74
C PRO A 27 -28.85 33.39 30.35
N VAL A 28 -28.02 33.48 29.31
CA VAL A 28 -28.44 33.25 27.93
C VAL A 28 -29.01 31.84 27.91
N GLN A 29 -30.34 31.73 27.82
CA GLN A 29 -30.95 30.42 27.62
C GLN A 29 -30.32 29.81 26.37
N PRO A 30 -29.89 28.53 26.40
CA PRO A 30 -29.32 27.92 25.21
C PRO A 30 -30.39 28.02 24.11
N ARG A 31 -29.99 28.48 22.93
CA ARG A 31 -30.89 28.56 21.78
C ARG A 31 -30.87 27.21 21.06
N ARG A 32 -31.97 26.87 20.37
CA ARG A 32 -31.99 25.74 19.43
C ARG A 32 -30.86 25.92 18.42
N ARG A 33 -30.11 24.87 18.11
CA ARG A 33 -29.03 24.88 17.12
C ARG A 33 -29.40 23.99 15.94
N LEU A 34 -29.32 24.53 14.73
CA LEU A 34 -29.45 23.74 13.51
C LEU A 34 -28.13 23.03 13.22
N THR A 35 -28.22 21.76 12.84
CA THR A 35 -27.10 20.95 12.34
C THR A 35 -27.66 19.92 11.35
N PHE A 36 -26.80 19.03 10.88
CA PHE A 36 -27.18 17.88 10.06
C PHE A 36 -26.41 16.64 10.48
N SER A 37 -26.90 15.46 10.11
CA SER A 37 -26.11 14.23 10.05
C SER A 37 -25.76 13.91 8.60
N ILE A 38 -24.71 13.13 8.41
CA ILE A 38 -24.36 12.54 7.11
C ILE A 38 -24.36 11.04 7.31
N ASP A 39 -25.09 10.35 6.46
CA ASP A 39 -25.21 8.91 6.42
C ASP A 39 -24.88 8.41 5.01
N HIS A 40 -24.16 7.31 4.93
CA HIS A 40 -24.03 6.61 3.66
C HIS A 40 -25.25 5.70 3.48
N HIS A 41 -25.82 5.61 2.28
CA HIS A 41 -27.02 4.80 2.01
C HIS A 41 -26.85 3.31 2.42
N TYR A 42 -25.61 2.84 2.58
CA TYR A 42 -25.25 1.47 3.02
C TYR A 42 -24.99 1.30 4.54
N LYS A 43 -25.25 2.31 5.39
CA LYS A 43 -24.97 2.28 6.84
C LYS A 43 -25.64 1.14 7.63
N ARG A 44 -26.63 0.43 7.06
CA ARG A 44 -27.30 -0.69 7.75
C ARG A 44 -26.40 -1.91 8.01
N LEU A 45 -25.19 -1.98 7.45
CA LEU A 45 -24.26 -3.11 7.66
C LEU A 45 -23.01 -2.77 8.52
N ALA A 46 -22.67 -1.49 8.72
CA ALA A 46 -21.39 -1.09 9.31
C ALA A 46 -21.41 -0.83 10.83
N LYS A 47 -22.58 -0.51 11.41
CA LYS A 47 -22.71 -0.07 12.81
C LYS A 47 -22.32 -1.14 13.84
N ASP A 48 -22.37 -2.42 13.45
CA ASP A 48 -22.05 -3.55 14.33
C ASP A 48 -20.55 -3.89 14.41
N GLN A 49 -19.68 -3.21 13.65
CA GLN A 49 -18.26 -3.59 13.50
C GLN A 49 -17.25 -2.47 13.83
N GLY A 50 -17.64 -1.41 14.53
CA GLY A 50 -16.69 -0.39 15.03
C GLY A 50 -15.94 0.41 13.96
N ARG A 51 -16.47 0.49 12.73
CA ARG A 51 -15.83 1.18 11.60
C ARG A 51 -16.11 2.68 11.62
N HIS A 52 -15.15 3.48 11.15
CA HIS A 52 -15.38 4.92 10.94
C HIS A 52 -16.50 5.11 9.91
N LEU A 53 -17.52 5.86 10.30
CA LEU A 53 -18.72 6.03 9.51
C LEU A 53 -18.62 7.31 8.67
N PRO A 54 -19.00 7.28 7.37
CA PRO A 54 -19.16 8.51 6.59
C PRO A 54 -20.02 9.51 7.37
N GLY A 55 -19.52 10.74 7.49
CA GLY A 55 -20.13 11.80 8.29
C GLY A 55 -19.51 12.09 9.65
N GLU A 56 -18.72 11.18 10.21
CA GLU A 56 -17.99 11.45 11.46
C GLU A 56 -16.73 12.29 11.18
N PRO A 57 -16.29 13.13 12.12
CA PRO A 57 -14.96 13.72 12.05
C PRO A 57 -13.95 12.58 11.98
N TYR A 58 -13.01 12.65 11.04
CA TYR A 58 -11.90 11.73 11.07
C TYR A 58 -10.99 12.17 12.23
N PRO A 59 -10.85 11.41 13.32
CA PRO A 59 -10.39 11.96 14.61
C PRO A 59 -8.98 12.56 14.61
N LEU A 60 -8.24 12.42 13.51
CA LEU A 60 -6.79 12.54 13.39
C LEU A 60 -6.36 13.52 12.31
N LEU A 61 -7.31 13.93 11.48
CA LEU A 61 -7.15 15.00 10.52
C LEU A 61 -8.15 16.08 10.93
N ASP A 62 -7.77 17.35 10.79
CA ASP A 62 -8.69 18.48 11.01
C ASP A 62 -9.70 18.53 9.86
N MET A 63 -10.61 17.55 9.84
CA MET A 63 -11.65 17.36 8.85
C MET A 63 -12.97 17.28 9.62
N GLU A 64 -13.79 18.33 9.47
CA GLU A 64 -15.05 18.44 10.21
C GLU A 64 -15.95 17.23 9.95
N ARG A 65 -16.13 16.85 8.67
CA ARG A 65 -16.94 15.70 8.25
C ARG A 65 -16.43 15.09 6.96
N LEU A 66 -16.45 13.76 6.88
CA LEU A 66 -15.99 13.01 5.72
C LEU A 66 -17.14 12.56 4.80
N VAL A 67 -16.98 12.79 3.50
CA VAL A 67 -17.76 12.20 2.40
C VAL A 67 -16.81 11.56 1.39
N GLU A 68 -17.35 10.77 0.47
CA GLU A 68 -16.57 10.01 -0.52
C GLU A 68 -17.03 10.33 -1.95
N PRO A 69 -16.09 10.43 -2.91
CA PRO A 69 -16.42 10.65 -4.32
C PRO A 69 -17.23 9.49 -4.91
N GLY A 70 -18.09 9.79 -5.89
CA GLY A 70 -18.87 8.80 -6.65
C GLY A 70 -19.96 8.08 -5.85
N ARG A 71 -20.08 8.35 -4.54
CA ARG A 71 -21.00 7.66 -3.62
C ARG A 71 -22.15 8.55 -3.20
N ALA A 72 -23.34 7.95 -3.07
CA ALA A 72 -24.53 8.63 -2.59
C ALA A 72 -24.48 8.82 -1.07
N MET A 73 -24.53 10.08 -0.65
CA MET A 73 -24.48 10.53 0.74
C MET A 73 -25.82 11.14 1.11
N ASP A 74 -26.46 10.61 2.15
CA ASP A 74 -27.71 11.09 2.70
C ASP A 74 -27.43 12.09 3.82
N PHE A 75 -27.88 13.33 3.63
CA PHE A 75 -27.84 14.40 4.61
C PHE A 75 -29.20 14.51 5.27
N GLN A 76 -29.24 14.66 6.59
CA GLN A 76 -30.48 14.82 7.34
C GLN A 76 -30.37 16.03 8.27
N ALA A 77 -31.28 17.00 8.13
CA ALA A 77 -31.33 18.18 8.98
C ALA A 77 -31.84 17.81 10.38
N MET A 78 -31.23 18.41 11.40
CA MET A 78 -31.55 18.17 12.80
C MET A 78 -31.56 19.48 13.59
N LEU A 79 -32.51 19.59 14.51
CA LEU A 79 -32.56 20.66 15.50
C LEU A 79 -32.15 20.12 16.87
N LEU A 80 -31.05 20.64 17.39
CA LEU A 80 -30.55 20.36 18.73
C LEU A 80 -31.18 21.35 19.72
N HIS A 81 -31.97 20.83 20.65
CA HIS A 81 -32.58 21.62 21.72
C HIS A 81 -31.64 21.80 22.91
N PRO A 82 -31.87 22.82 23.77
CA PRO A 82 -31.08 23.09 24.97
C PRO A 82 -30.91 21.91 25.95
N GLY A 83 -31.81 20.92 25.89
CA GLY A 83 -31.76 19.69 26.70
C GLY A 83 -31.08 18.50 26.01
N GLY A 84 -30.49 18.67 24.83
CA GLY A 84 -29.89 17.61 24.03
C GLY A 84 -30.89 16.76 23.24
N GLU A 85 -32.19 17.13 23.26
CA GLU A 85 -33.21 16.50 22.43
C GLU A 85 -32.99 16.89 20.96
N GLU A 86 -33.08 15.90 20.07
CA GLU A 86 -32.98 16.06 18.62
C GLU A 86 -34.37 15.98 17.99
N THR A 87 -34.77 17.00 17.23
CA THR A 87 -36.01 16.98 16.46
C THR A 87 -35.75 17.29 14.99
N LEU A 88 -36.71 16.91 14.14
CA LEU A 88 -36.68 17.25 12.73
C LEU A 88 -37.27 18.65 12.51
N PRO A 89 -36.62 19.52 11.72
CA PRO A 89 -37.20 20.79 11.32
C PRO A 89 -38.40 20.62 10.37
N ALA A 90 -39.26 21.62 10.28
CA ALA A 90 -40.49 21.56 9.48
C ALA A 90 -40.23 21.65 7.95
N ALA A 91 -39.34 22.53 7.52
CA ALA A 91 -38.98 22.69 6.12
C ALA A 91 -37.55 23.23 5.97
N CYS A 92 -36.77 22.65 5.05
CA CYS A 92 -35.40 23.06 4.80
C CYS A 92 -35.06 23.16 3.31
N SER A 93 -34.00 23.89 3.02
CA SER A 93 -33.30 23.96 1.74
C SER A 93 -31.82 23.76 1.95
N TRP A 94 -31.20 23.05 1.01
CA TRP A 94 -29.78 22.73 1.00
C TRP A 94 -29.12 23.35 -0.22
N ARG A 95 -27.87 23.79 -0.05
CA ARG A 95 -26.97 24.10 -1.14
C ARG A 95 -25.61 23.47 -0.87
N PHE A 96 -25.14 22.71 -1.84
CA PHE A 96 -23.82 22.09 -1.85
C PHE A 96 -23.00 22.77 -2.93
N THR A 97 -21.78 23.20 -2.61
CA THR A 97 -20.91 23.91 -3.57
C THR A 97 -19.48 23.50 -3.35
N LYS A 98 -18.75 23.19 -4.43
CA LYS A 98 -17.31 22.93 -4.31
C LYS A 98 -16.61 24.23 -3.90
N VAL A 99 -15.78 24.15 -2.87
CA VAL A 99 -14.92 25.28 -2.48
C VAL A 99 -13.83 25.40 -3.56
N LEU A 100 -13.88 26.50 -4.30
CA LEU A 100 -12.94 26.73 -5.40
C LEU A 100 -11.53 26.96 -4.84
N PRO A 101 -10.50 26.37 -5.46
CA PRO A 101 -9.13 26.64 -5.07
C PRO A 101 -8.80 28.12 -5.18
N THR A 102 -8.14 28.67 -4.16
CA THR A 102 -7.56 30.01 -4.22
C THR A 102 -6.20 30.03 -4.90
N ASP A 103 -5.55 28.87 -4.96
CA ASP A 103 -4.28 28.65 -5.66
C ASP A 103 -4.55 27.84 -6.92
N THR A 104 -4.33 28.47 -8.08
CA THR A 104 -4.54 27.83 -9.39
C THR A 104 -3.18 27.55 -10.02
N SER A 105 -3.00 26.30 -10.45
CA SER A 105 -1.77 25.79 -11.05
C SER A 105 -1.96 25.51 -12.54
N GLU A 106 -0.85 25.50 -13.29
CA GLU A 106 -0.82 25.05 -14.68
C GLU A 106 -0.70 23.52 -14.82
N ALA A 107 -0.51 22.78 -13.71
CA ALA A 107 -0.38 21.33 -13.73
C ALA A 107 -1.70 20.62 -14.12
N PRO A 108 -1.63 19.43 -14.75
CA PRO A 108 -2.82 18.64 -15.05
C PRO A 108 -3.60 18.29 -13.78
N LEU A 109 -4.89 18.59 -13.77
CA LEU A 109 -5.77 18.20 -12.68
C LEU A 109 -6.04 16.70 -12.70
N ALA A 110 -6.04 16.08 -11.52
CA ALA A 110 -6.47 14.70 -11.36
C ALA A 110 -7.98 14.57 -11.50
N TYR A 111 -8.73 15.57 -11.03
CA TYR A 111 -10.19 15.57 -10.99
C TYR A 111 -10.79 16.89 -11.44
N THR A 112 -11.78 16.85 -12.33
CA THR A 112 -12.50 18.03 -12.82
C THR A 112 -13.87 18.11 -12.14
N ALA A 113 -14.06 19.07 -11.23
CA ALA A 113 -15.35 19.29 -10.57
C ALA A 113 -15.56 20.74 -10.09
N GLU A 114 -14.85 21.70 -10.67
CA GLU A 114 -14.84 23.11 -10.21
C GLU A 114 -16.24 23.74 -10.24
N ASP A 115 -17.09 23.37 -11.22
CA ASP A 115 -18.44 23.92 -11.39
C ASP A 115 -19.53 23.18 -10.57
N PHE A 116 -19.16 22.34 -9.59
CA PHE A 116 -20.16 21.59 -8.84
C PHE A 116 -21.01 22.50 -7.94
N GLY A 117 -22.32 22.52 -8.23
CA GLY A 117 -23.34 23.15 -7.40
C GLY A 117 -24.63 22.34 -7.45
N LEU A 118 -25.16 21.98 -6.27
CA LEU A 118 -26.42 21.25 -6.13
C LEU A 118 -27.31 21.98 -5.13
N ALA A 119 -28.59 22.09 -5.45
CA ALA A 119 -29.61 22.58 -4.52
C ALA A 119 -30.67 21.50 -4.31
N SER A 120 -31.12 21.34 -3.07
CA SER A 120 -32.19 20.40 -2.70
C SER A 120 -33.15 21.03 -1.70
N SER A 121 -34.35 20.46 -1.58
CA SER A 121 -35.37 20.90 -0.63
C SER A 121 -35.92 19.72 0.14
N GLY A 122 -36.28 19.94 1.41
CA GLY A 122 -36.76 18.91 2.31
C GLY A 122 -35.82 18.73 3.50
N ILE A 123 -36.28 17.97 4.49
CA ILE A 123 -35.53 17.69 5.72
C ILE A 123 -34.29 16.81 5.49
N GLY A 124 -34.16 16.19 4.32
CA GLY A 124 -32.96 15.48 3.92
C GLY A 124 -32.62 15.69 2.45
N ALA A 125 -31.39 15.33 2.08
CA ALA A 125 -30.88 15.44 0.71
C ALA A 125 -29.89 14.30 0.42
N THR A 126 -30.02 13.65 -0.73
CA THR A 126 -29.03 12.68 -1.20
C THR A 126 -28.12 13.34 -2.24
N VAL A 127 -26.80 13.26 -2.03
CA VAL A 127 -25.79 13.95 -2.85
C VAL A 127 -24.72 12.96 -3.28
N VAL A 128 -24.31 13.03 -4.55
CA VAL A 128 -23.14 12.32 -5.06
C VAL A 128 -22.05 13.35 -5.34
N PHE A 129 -20.97 13.32 -4.56
CA PHE A 129 -19.83 14.20 -4.77
C PHE A 129 -18.97 13.69 -5.93
N PRO A 130 -18.61 14.53 -6.91
CA PRO A 130 -17.99 14.03 -8.14
C PRO A 130 -16.50 13.69 -8.00
N ALA A 131 -15.80 14.29 -7.03
CA ALA A 131 -14.34 14.24 -6.92
C ALA A 131 -13.85 14.59 -5.50
N PRO A 132 -12.59 14.25 -5.16
CA PRO A 132 -11.95 14.76 -3.97
C PRO A 132 -11.87 16.29 -3.89
N GLY A 133 -11.92 16.82 -2.66
CA GLY A 133 -11.83 18.25 -2.36
C GLY A 133 -12.69 18.67 -1.18
N THR A 134 -12.79 19.98 -0.96
CA THR A 134 -13.64 20.56 0.09
C THR A 134 -14.95 21.08 -0.52
N TYR A 135 -16.06 20.85 0.18
CA TYR A 135 -17.39 21.28 -0.24
C TYR A 135 -18.09 22.03 0.90
N SER A 136 -18.69 23.18 0.60
CA SER A 136 -19.56 23.92 1.53
C SER A 136 -20.98 23.35 1.47
N VAL A 137 -21.58 23.15 2.64
CA VAL A 137 -22.96 22.73 2.86
C VAL A 137 -23.72 23.84 3.57
N ASP A 138 -24.52 24.61 2.83
CA ASP A 138 -25.41 25.64 3.36
C ASP A 138 -26.81 25.06 3.55
N LEU A 139 -27.17 24.79 4.81
CA LEU A 139 -28.48 24.30 5.24
C LEU A 139 -29.27 25.43 5.87
N ARG A 140 -30.48 25.67 5.35
CA ARG A 140 -31.43 26.66 5.86
C ARG A 140 -32.75 26.00 6.18
N CYS A 141 -33.28 26.19 7.38
CA CYS A 141 -34.55 25.65 7.81
C CYS A 141 -35.48 26.73 8.36
N HIS A 142 -36.79 26.52 8.24
CA HIS A 142 -37.81 27.40 8.82
C HIS A 142 -38.62 26.63 9.86
N GLU A 143 -38.64 27.14 11.09
CA GLU A 143 -39.28 26.53 12.26
C GLU A 143 -40.04 27.62 13.03
N ASP A 144 -41.33 27.44 13.34
CA ASP A 144 -42.11 28.36 14.19
C ASP A 144 -42.05 29.86 13.78
N GLY A 145 -41.78 30.17 12.50
CA GLY A 145 -41.63 31.54 12.01
C GLY A 145 -40.21 32.11 12.14
N GLU A 146 -39.25 31.35 12.67
CA GLU A 146 -37.82 31.65 12.69
C GLU A 146 -37.10 30.97 11.51
N SER A 147 -36.09 31.65 10.95
CA SER A 147 -35.19 31.07 9.94
C SER A 147 -33.86 30.75 10.62
N LEU A 148 -33.45 29.49 10.54
CA LEU A 148 -32.20 28.98 11.07
C LEU A 148 -31.29 28.60 9.90
N GLN A 149 -30.00 28.89 10.02
CA GLN A 149 -29.01 28.57 9.01
C GLN A 149 -27.75 27.98 9.66
N VAL A 150 -27.16 27.01 8.99
CA VAL A 150 -25.83 26.49 9.30
C VAL A 150 -25.07 26.31 7.99
N GLU A 151 -23.81 26.74 7.98
CA GLU A 151 -22.87 26.52 6.88
C GLU A 151 -21.66 25.80 7.47
N GLU A 152 -21.36 24.61 6.94
CA GLU A 152 -20.23 23.77 7.36
C GLU A 152 -19.49 23.25 6.14
N GLU A 153 -18.22 22.91 6.31
CA GLU A 153 -17.42 22.28 5.25
C GLU A 153 -17.40 20.76 5.42
N VAL A 154 -17.38 20.04 4.30
CA VAL A 154 -17.18 18.59 4.28
C VAL A 154 -15.98 18.27 3.40
N ALA A 155 -15.12 17.35 3.88
CA ALA A 155 -13.99 16.83 3.16
C ALA A 155 -14.43 15.63 2.33
N CYS A 156 -14.21 15.67 1.02
CA CYS A 156 -14.44 14.57 0.10
C CYS A 156 -13.12 13.87 -0.19
N LEU A 157 -12.94 12.64 0.31
CA LEU A 157 -11.75 11.83 0.11
C LEU A 157 -12.14 10.37 -0.13
N TYR A 158 -11.30 9.63 -0.85
CA TYR A 158 -11.46 8.19 -0.96
C TYR A 158 -11.10 7.51 0.36
N VAL A 159 -11.83 6.46 0.73
CA VAL A 159 -11.55 5.71 1.97
C VAL A 159 -11.16 4.28 1.62
N ARG A 160 -9.87 4.00 1.72
CA ARG A 160 -9.29 2.67 1.53
C ARG A 160 -9.69 1.77 2.70
N ARG A 161 -10.20 0.59 2.38
CA ARG A 161 -10.81 -0.36 3.33
C ARG A 161 -10.20 -1.74 3.17
N GLU A 162 -10.27 -2.53 4.24
CA GLU A 162 -9.80 -3.92 4.20
C GLU A 162 -10.68 -4.74 3.24
N LEU A 163 -10.09 -5.60 2.39
CA LEU A 163 -10.82 -6.39 1.39
C LEU A 163 -12.06 -7.11 1.93
N ARG A 164 -11.97 -7.80 3.07
CA ARG A 164 -13.10 -8.55 3.65
C ARG A 164 -14.13 -7.66 4.34
N SER A 165 -13.85 -6.36 4.43
CA SER A 165 -14.73 -5.37 5.04
C SER A 165 -15.60 -4.62 4.02
N ILE A 166 -15.20 -4.54 2.75
CA ILE A 166 -15.99 -3.81 1.74
C ILE A 166 -17.30 -4.52 1.43
N SER A 167 -18.28 -3.77 0.91
CA SER A 167 -19.56 -4.36 0.51
C SER A 167 -19.41 -5.26 -0.73
N GLU A 168 -20.38 -6.15 -0.97
CA GLU A 168 -20.38 -6.98 -2.18
C GLU A 168 -20.41 -6.14 -3.45
N ASP A 169 -21.15 -5.02 -3.43
CA ASP A 169 -21.22 -4.06 -4.54
C ASP A 169 -19.88 -3.36 -4.78
N ASP A 170 -19.16 -2.98 -3.71
CA ASP A 170 -17.85 -2.36 -3.82
C ASP A 170 -16.79 -3.33 -4.35
N ARG A 171 -16.85 -4.59 -3.88
CA ARG A 171 -16.01 -5.65 -4.42
C ARG A 171 -16.30 -5.86 -5.91
N GLU A 172 -17.56 -5.94 -6.31
CA GLU A 172 -17.93 -6.13 -7.72
C GLU A 172 -17.36 -5.01 -8.60
N ARG A 173 -17.50 -3.74 -8.16
CA ARG A 173 -16.94 -2.58 -8.86
C ARG A 173 -15.42 -2.66 -8.96
N PHE A 174 -14.74 -2.95 -7.86
CA PHE A 174 -13.28 -3.07 -7.84
C PHE A 174 -12.77 -4.20 -8.75
N MET A 175 -13.32 -5.41 -8.61
CA MET A 175 -12.89 -6.59 -9.36
C MET A 175 -13.19 -6.45 -10.86
N SER A 176 -14.37 -5.93 -11.21
CA SER A 176 -14.74 -5.64 -12.60
C SER A 176 -13.85 -4.57 -13.21
N ALA A 177 -13.57 -3.46 -12.51
CA ALA A 177 -12.70 -2.41 -13.02
C ALA A 177 -11.25 -2.90 -13.21
N LEU A 178 -10.71 -3.66 -12.25
CA LEU A 178 -9.39 -4.28 -12.39
C LEU A 178 -9.33 -5.27 -13.56
N LYS A 179 -10.42 -6.02 -13.80
CA LYS A 179 -10.51 -6.91 -14.97
C LYS A 179 -10.57 -6.13 -16.29
N LEU A 180 -11.29 -5.01 -16.35
CA LEU A 180 -11.30 -4.15 -17.53
C LEU A 180 -9.92 -3.57 -17.84
N MET A 181 -9.10 -3.26 -16.83
CA MET A 181 -7.70 -2.82 -17.03
C MET A 181 -6.80 -3.89 -17.65
N ASP A 182 -7.14 -5.17 -17.52
CA ASP A 182 -6.46 -6.32 -18.15
C ASP A 182 -6.95 -6.53 -19.59
N GLU A 183 -8.23 -6.27 -19.87
CA GLU A 183 -8.83 -6.57 -21.18
C GLU A 183 -8.76 -5.41 -22.19
N ILE A 184 -9.00 -4.17 -21.74
CA ILE A 184 -9.15 -3.00 -22.61
C ILE A 184 -7.81 -2.29 -22.78
N GLN A 185 -7.29 -2.31 -24.00
CA GLN A 185 -5.98 -1.72 -24.33
C GLN A 185 -5.94 -0.20 -24.11
N ASN A 186 -4.74 0.33 -23.83
CA ASN A 186 -4.53 1.72 -23.41
C ASN A 186 -5.19 2.78 -24.31
N GLU A 187 -5.07 2.67 -25.63
CA GLU A 187 -5.65 3.66 -26.56
C GLU A 187 -7.19 3.65 -26.51
N GLU A 188 -7.78 2.46 -26.51
CA GLU A 188 -9.23 2.28 -26.43
C GLU A 188 -9.76 2.74 -25.06
N GLY A 189 -9.12 2.31 -23.97
CA GLY A 189 -9.55 2.66 -22.62
C GLY A 189 -9.40 4.17 -22.32
N LYS A 190 -8.36 4.83 -22.84
CA LYS A 190 -8.26 6.31 -22.74
C LYS A 190 -9.38 7.02 -23.48
N SER A 191 -9.84 6.47 -24.61
CA SER A 191 -10.97 7.02 -25.34
C SER A 191 -12.31 6.76 -24.64
N GLN A 192 -12.45 5.64 -23.92
CA GLN A 192 -13.70 5.26 -23.25
C GLN A 192 -13.85 5.84 -21.85
N PHE A 193 -12.79 5.81 -21.05
CA PHE A 193 -12.82 6.11 -19.61
C PHE A 193 -12.13 7.44 -19.25
N GLY A 194 -11.23 7.94 -20.11
CA GLY A 194 -10.59 9.25 -19.96
C GLY A 194 -9.06 9.20 -19.96
N GLY A 195 -8.43 10.38 -19.98
CA GLY A 195 -6.99 10.52 -20.25
C GLY A 195 -6.05 9.85 -19.23
N HIS A 196 -6.54 9.62 -18.00
CA HIS A 196 -5.80 8.99 -16.91
C HIS A 196 -5.99 7.47 -16.84
N TYR A 197 -6.72 6.86 -17.79
CA TYR A 197 -6.80 5.40 -17.89
C TYR A 197 -5.47 4.80 -18.34
N TYR A 198 -5.05 3.74 -17.67
CA TYR A 198 -3.92 2.90 -18.02
C TYR A 198 -4.25 1.42 -17.81
N THR A 199 -3.69 0.54 -18.62
CA THR A 199 -3.83 -0.90 -18.46
C THR A 199 -3.05 -1.43 -17.27
N LEU A 200 -3.40 -2.64 -16.82
CA LEU A 200 -2.58 -3.38 -15.85
C LEU A 200 -1.13 -3.54 -16.35
N ASP A 201 -0.98 -3.88 -17.63
CA ASP A 201 0.32 -4.04 -18.30
C ASP A 201 1.16 -2.77 -18.32
N TYR A 202 0.55 -1.58 -18.33
CA TYR A 202 1.31 -0.33 -18.27
C TYR A 202 2.13 -0.25 -16.98
N PHE A 203 1.51 -0.58 -15.85
CA PHE A 203 2.19 -0.57 -14.56
C PHE A 203 3.17 -1.74 -14.43
N ALA A 204 2.75 -2.95 -14.81
CA ALA A 204 3.62 -4.12 -14.78
C ALA A 204 4.88 -3.91 -15.64
N ASN A 205 4.75 -3.24 -16.79
CA ASN A 205 5.88 -3.00 -17.70
C ASN A 205 6.92 -2.05 -17.12
N ILE A 206 6.47 -0.92 -16.56
CA ILE A 206 7.37 0.04 -15.91
C ILE A 206 8.07 -0.63 -14.72
N HIS A 207 7.32 -1.34 -13.87
CA HIS A 207 7.90 -2.05 -12.74
C HIS A 207 8.91 -3.12 -13.17
N THR A 208 8.57 -3.92 -14.19
CA THR A 208 9.45 -4.98 -14.72
C THR A 208 10.74 -4.38 -15.28
N ASP A 209 10.68 -3.29 -16.02
CA ASP A 209 11.86 -2.64 -16.59
C ASP A 209 12.79 -2.07 -15.50
N LEU A 210 12.21 -1.50 -14.44
CA LEU A 210 12.95 -0.86 -13.36
C LEU A 210 13.52 -1.84 -12.33
N ALA A 211 12.74 -2.82 -11.89
CA ALA A 211 13.20 -3.87 -10.99
C ALA A 211 14.06 -4.90 -11.72
N GLY A 212 13.80 -5.10 -13.01
CA GLY A 212 14.54 -5.97 -13.90
C GLY A 212 15.73 -5.32 -14.59
N ASP A 213 16.22 -4.14 -14.18
CA ASP A 213 17.43 -3.53 -14.77
C ASP A 213 18.71 -4.27 -14.34
N ARG A 214 19.62 -4.40 -15.32
CA ARG A 214 20.84 -5.22 -15.21
C ARG A 214 21.83 -4.74 -14.18
N ARG A 215 21.83 -3.45 -13.90
CA ARG A 215 22.84 -2.81 -13.07
C ARG A 215 22.31 -2.56 -11.67
N VAL A 216 21.04 -2.28 -11.51
CA VAL A 216 20.44 -1.99 -10.20
C VAL A 216 18.94 -2.26 -10.21
N ASP A 217 18.40 -2.67 -9.06
CA ASP A 217 16.96 -2.61 -8.83
C ASP A 217 16.58 -1.16 -8.56
N HIS A 218 15.68 -0.57 -9.33
CA HIS A 218 15.25 0.82 -9.11
C HIS A 218 14.00 0.93 -8.22
N MET A 219 13.38 -0.20 -7.87
CA MET A 219 12.10 -0.27 -7.16
C MET A 219 12.25 -0.84 -5.74
N HIS A 220 13.26 -1.67 -5.50
CA HIS A 220 13.50 -2.40 -4.26
C HIS A 220 14.95 -2.27 -3.78
N ASP A 221 15.29 -2.90 -2.64
CA ASP A 221 16.65 -2.91 -2.09
C ASP A 221 17.17 -1.48 -1.80
N GLY A 222 16.27 -0.58 -1.35
CA GLY A 222 16.56 0.82 -1.06
C GLY A 222 15.42 1.61 -0.40
N LEU A 223 15.75 2.76 0.19
CA LEU A 223 14.80 3.58 0.97
C LEU A 223 13.66 4.22 0.17
N GLY A 224 13.74 4.18 -1.16
CA GLY A 224 12.67 4.65 -2.05
C GLY A 224 11.58 3.62 -2.29
N PHE A 225 11.72 2.38 -1.81
CA PHE A 225 10.75 1.30 -1.99
C PHE A 225 9.31 1.75 -1.66
N LEU A 226 9.06 2.22 -0.43
CA LEU A 226 7.72 2.62 -0.01
C LEU A 226 7.16 3.76 -0.86
N THR A 227 7.96 4.80 -1.09
CA THR A 227 7.49 6.02 -1.79
C THR A 227 7.22 5.76 -3.27
N GLN A 228 8.00 4.89 -3.92
CA GLN A 228 7.74 4.47 -5.30
C GLN A 228 6.43 3.65 -5.39
N HIS A 229 6.19 2.73 -4.45
CA HIS A 229 4.98 1.91 -4.43
C HIS A 229 3.72 2.70 -4.04
N ILE A 230 3.83 3.74 -3.20
CA ILE A 230 2.74 4.67 -2.90
C ILE A 230 2.37 5.48 -4.15
N ALA A 231 3.35 6.01 -4.88
CA ALA A 231 3.09 6.73 -6.12
C ALA A 231 2.46 5.80 -7.19
N MET A 232 2.95 4.56 -7.30
CA MET A 232 2.40 3.56 -8.21
C MET A 232 0.95 3.19 -7.86
N THR A 233 0.66 2.84 -6.60
CA THR A 233 -0.69 2.44 -6.17
C THR A 233 -1.68 3.60 -6.26
N ASN A 234 -1.23 4.84 -6.01
CA ASN A 234 -2.07 6.01 -6.18
C ASN A 234 -2.37 6.33 -7.66
N ALA A 235 -1.40 6.20 -8.57
CA ALA A 235 -1.64 6.33 -10.01
C ALA A 235 -2.54 5.20 -10.55
N PHE A 236 -2.37 3.98 -10.04
CA PHE A 236 -3.23 2.83 -10.36
C PHE A 236 -4.67 3.06 -9.89
N GLU A 237 -4.86 3.57 -8.68
CA GLU A 237 -6.17 3.93 -8.15
C GLU A 237 -6.85 5.02 -9.00
N LEU A 238 -6.12 6.04 -9.46
CA LEU A 238 -6.67 7.03 -10.39
C LEU A 238 -7.15 6.37 -11.70
N SER A 239 -6.43 5.37 -12.21
CA SER A 239 -6.84 4.62 -13.40
C SER A 239 -8.16 3.87 -13.18
N LEU A 240 -8.29 3.16 -12.04
CA LEU A 240 -9.56 2.52 -11.66
C LEU A 240 -10.71 3.55 -11.56
N GLN A 241 -10.43 4.73 -11.02
CA GLN A 241 -11.40 5.81 -10.86
C GLN A 241 -11.88 6.43 -12.18
N THR A 242 -11.14 6.25 -13.28
CA THR A 242 -11.63 6.62 -14.62
C THR A 242 -12.75 5.69 -15.11
N ILE A 243 -12.74 4.43 -14.66
CA ILE A 243 -13.78 3.44 -14.99
C ILE A 243 -15.00 3.64 -14.08
N ASP A 244 -14.76 3.76 -12.78
CA ASP A 244 -15.79 4.03 -11.77
C ASP A 244 -15.23 4.91 -10.66
N ASN A 245 -15.71 6.16 -10.61
CA ASN A 245 -15.18 7.18 -9.71
C ASN A 245 -15.52 6.94 -8.22
N SER A 246 -16.27 5.90 -7.88
CA SER A 246 -16.57 5.50 -6.50
C SER A 246 -15.57 4.51 -5.90
N ILE A 247 -14.64 4.01 -6.72
CA ILE A 247 -13.63 3.04 -6.30
C ILE A 247 -12.54 3.70 -5.47
N ALA A 248 -12.34 3.16 -4.27
CA ALA A 248 -11.13 3.36 -3.46
C ALA A 248 -10.34 2.05 -3.47
N LEU A 249 -9.01 2.11 -3.60
CA LEU A 249 -8.15 0.94 -3.62
C LEU A 249 -8.21 0.23 -2.25
N PRO A 250 -8.68 -1.03 -2.15
CA PRO A 250 -8.69 -1.74 -0.89
C PRO A 250 -7.27 -2.14 -0.45
N TYR A 251 -7.10 -2.39 0.85
CA TYR A 251 -5.89 -3.00 1.41
C TYR A 251 -6.17 -4.44 1.87
N TRP A 252 -5.13 -5.27 1.88
CA TRP A 252 -5.20 -6.64 2.40
C TRP A 252 -4.40 -6.76 3.69
N ASP A 253 -5.09 -6.84 4.82
CA ASP A 253 -4.44 -7.19 6.08
C ASP A 253 -4.14 -8.71 6.13
N PHE A 254 -2.99 -9.07 5.57
CA PHE A 254 -2.53 -10.45 5.51
C PHE A 254 -2.14 -11.02 6.89
N THR A 255 -2.06 -10.22 7.97
CA THR A 255 -1.83 -10.75 9.32
C THR A 255 -3.07 -11.47 9.85
N ARG A 256 -4.27 -11.09 9.39
CA ARG A 256 -5.53 -11.76 9.75
C ARG A 256 -5.58 -13.20 9.23
N ASP A 257 -5.00 -13.44 8.06
CA ASP A 257 -4.99 -14.76 7.43
C ASP A 257 -4.15 -15.75 8.25
N ILE A 258 -2.94 -15.35 8.68
CA ILE A 258 -2.14 -16.21 9.56
C ILE A 258 -2.78 -16.37 10.94
N SER A 259 -3.37 -15.30 11.50
CA SER A 259 -4.07 -15.36 12.78
C SER A 259 -5.25 -16.35 12.74
N ALA A 260 -6.00 -16.35 11.65
CA ALA A 260 -7.07 -17.31 11.41
C ALA A 260 -6.54 -18.75 11.30
N MET A 261 -5.43 -18.96 10.57
CA MET A 261 -4.80 -20.28 10.45
C MET A 261 -4.30 -20.80 11.80
N LYS A 262 -3.61 -19.95 12.59
CA LYS A 262 -3.12 -20.30 13.92
C LYS A 262 -4.26 -20.69 14.86
N ARG A 263 -5.37 -19.96 14.84
CA ARG A 263 -6.56 -20.31 15.64
C ARG A 263 -7.22 -21.62 15.21
N LYS A 264 -7.26 -21.92 13.91
CA LYS A 264 -7.93 -23.12 13.37
C LYS A 264 -7.08 -24.39 13.51
N TYR A 265 -5.77 -24.27 13.27
CA TYR A 265 -4.87 -25.42 13.09
C TYR A 265 -3.68 -25.46 14.07
N GLY A 266 -3.45 -24.40 14.85
CA GLY A 266 -2.27 -24.23 15.69
C GLY A 266 -1.08 -23.59 14.95
N GLU A 267 0.05 -23.48 15.65
CA GLU A 267 1.28 -22.88 15.13
C GLU A 267 1.91 -23.69 13.98
N ASN A 268 2.69 -23.02 13.11
CA ASN A 268 3.44 -23.60 11.98
C ASN A 268 2.54 -24.24 10.89
N GLN A 269 1.42 -23.59 10.58
CA GLN A 269 0.43 -24.05 9.59
C GLN A 269 0.25 -23.04 8.43
N GLU A 270 1.26 -22.22 8.18
CA GLU A 270 1.30 -21.19 7.12
C GLU A 270 1.04 -21.80 5.74
N ALA A 271 1.44 -23.06 5.53
CA ALA A 271 1.18 -23.82 4.29
C ALA A 271 -0.31 -23.95 3.95
N MET A 272 -1.20 -23.84 4.95
CA MET A 272 -2.65 -23.89 4.73
C MET A 272 -3.25 -22.54 4.32
N LEU A 273 -2.52 -21.44 4.53
CA LEU A 273 -3.01 -20.10 4.25
C LEU A 273 -3.44 -19.93 2.80
N LEU A 274 -2.61 -20.38 1.85
CA LEU A 274 -2.84 -20.22 0.42
C LEU A 274 -3.95 -21.15 -0.11
N GLN A 275 -4.34 -22.17 0.66
CA GLN A 275 -5.43 -23.08 0.32
C GLN A 275 -6.76 -22.68 0.96
N GLU A 276 -6.71 -22.08 2.15
CA GLU A 276 -7.90 -21.81 2.99
C GLU A 276 -8.31 -20.34 3.03
N SER A 277 -7.40 -19.42 2.71
CA SER A 277 -7.72 -18.00 2.68
C SER A 277 -8.75 -17.72 1.59
N GLU A 278 -9.83 -17.03 1.99
CA GLU A 278 -10.88 -16.58 1.07
C GLU A 278 -10.34 -15.67 -0.04
N ILE A 279 -9.19 -15.02 0.18
CA ILE A 279 -8.52 -14.14 -0.78
C ILE A 279 -8.13 -14.90 -2.07
N PHE A 280 -7.83 -16.20 -1.96
CA PHE A 280 -7.52 -17.09 -3.09
C PHE A 280 -8.70 -17.97 -3.52
N SER A 281 -9.92 -17.49 -3.32
CA SER A 281 -11.13 -18.12 -3.86
C SER A 281 -11.61 -17.44 -5.14
N GLU A 282 -12.49 -18.11 -5.88
CA GLU A 282 -13.22 -17.57 -7.04
C GLU A 282 -13.86 -16.20 -6.76
N LYS A 283 -14.26 -15.97 -5.51
CA LYS A 283 -14.87 -14.72 -5.02
C LYS A 283 -13.93 -13.51 -5.14
N TRP A 284 -12.62 -13.75 -5.08
CA TRP A 284 -11.57 -12.73 -5.06
C TRP A 284 -10.56 -13.04 -6.17
N PHE A 285 -9.30 -13.34 -5.83
CA PHE A 285 -8.20 -13.39 -6.80
C PHE A 285 -7.99 -14.77 -7.42
N GLY A 286 -8.95 -15.68 -7.24
CA GLY A 286 -8.98 -17.00 -7.83
C GLY A 286 -8.05 -18.00 -7.16
N SER A 287 -8.44 -19.27 -7.22
CA SER A 287 -7.63 -20.39 -6.74
C SER A 287 -6.50 -20.75 -7.71
N THR A 288 -5.52 -21.51 -7.25
CA THR A 288 -4.38 -21.94 -8.07
C THR A 288 -4.59 -23.37 -8.58
N SER A 289 -4.51 -23.54 -9.90
CA SER A 289 -4.64 -24.85 -10.56
C SER A 289 -3.41 -25.73 -10.34
N SER A 290 -3.49 -27.02 -10.71
CA SER A 290 -2.33 -27.92 -10.71
C SER A 290 -1.23 -27.51 -11.70
N SER A 291 -1.54 -26.65 -12.67
CA SER A 291 -0.56 -26.06 -13.59
C SER A 291 -0.01 -24.73 -13.06
N HIS A 292 -0.31 -24.39 -11.80
CA HIS A 292 0.11 -23.15 -11.13
C HIS A 292 -0.49 -21.87 -11.71
N HIS A 293 -1.52 -21.94 -12.56
CA HIS A 293 -2.23 -20.76 -13.06
C HIS A 293 -3.42 -20.43 -12.16
N ILE A 294 -3.88 -19.17 -12.22
CA ILE A 294 -5.18 -18.78 -11.65
C ILE A 294 -6.29 -19.59 -12.36
N ALA A 295 -7.06 -20.36 -11.60
CA ALA A 295 -7.97 -21.38 -12.10
C ALA A 295 -9.40 -20.87 -12.33
N ASP A 296 -9.85 -19.93 -11.51
CA ASP A 296 -11.23 -19.47 -11.43
C ASP A 296 -11.33 -17.96 -11.10
N GLY A 297 -12.56 -17.44 -11.07
CA GLY A 297 -12.85 -16.03 -10.81
C GLY A 297 -12.55 -15.10 -11.99
N TYR A 298 -12.45 -13.80 -11.71
CA TYR A 298 -12.24 -12.74 -12.72
C TYR A 298 -10.95 -12.91 -13.52
N PHE A 299 -9.93 -13.51 -12.91
CA PHE A 299 -8.57 -13.59 -13.43
C PHE A 299 -8.19 -15.00 -13.85
N ALA A 300 -9.16 -15.89 -14.02
CA ALA A 300 -8.93 -17.24 -14.52
C ALA A 300 -8.12 -17.19 -15.84
N MET A 301 -6.98 -17.88 -15.85
CA MET A 301 -6.07 -17.92 -17.00
C MET A 301 -5.63 -16.53 -17.49
N GLN A 302 -5.46 -15.57 -16.58
CA GLN A 302 -4.91 -14.26 -16.93
C GLN A 302 -3.55 -14.42 -17.62
N GLN A 303 -3.40 -13.77 -18.77
CA GLN A 303 -2.21 -13.84 -19.59
C GLN A 303 -1.15 -12.87 -19.07
N VAL A 304 0.12 -13.25 -19.18
CA VAL A 304 1.22 -12.30 -19.04
C VAL A 304 1.42 -11.64 -20.38
N ALA A 305 1.42 -10.31 -20.39
CA ALA A 305 1.67 -9.54 -21.59
C ALA A 305 2.96 -10.00 -22.28
N SER A 306 2.90 -10.19 -23.59
CA SER A 306 4.07 -10.44 -24.41
C SER A 306 4.38 -9.20 -25.22
N ASN A 307 5.52 -8.56 -24.96
CA ASN A 307 5.94 -7.43 -25.75
C ASN A 307 7.46 -7.42 -25.95
N MET A 308 7.90 -8.02 -27.05
CA MET A 308 9.30 -8.05 -27.49
C MET A 308 9.89 -6.67 -27.80
N SER A 309 9.09 -5.59 -27.82
CA SER A 309 9.58 -4.21 -28.01
C SER A 309 9.96 -3.52 -26.69
N THR A 310 9.64 -4.12 -25.55
CA THR A 310 10.10 -3.64 -24.24
C THR A 310 11.59 -3.95 -24.07
N SER A 311 12.30 -3.11 -23.31
CA SER A 311 13.73 -3.30 -23.03
C SER A 311 14.02 -4.52 -22.16
N THR A 312 13.03 -4.95 -21.37
CA THR A 312 13.18 -5.97 -20.34
C THR A 312 12.07 -7.00 -20.49
N HIS A 313 12.45 -8.19 -20.96
CA HIS A 313 11.54 -9.33 -21.13
C HIS A 313 12.29 -10.65 -20.88
N SER A 314 11.55 -11.72 -20.58
CA SER A 314 12.09 -13.09 -20.49
C SER A 314 12.53 -13.63 -21.85
N PRO A 315 13.32 -14.72 -21.91
CA PRO A 315 13.68 -15.38 -23.17
C PRO A 315 12.48 -15.87 -24.01
N TYR A 316 11.31 -16.00 -23.42
CA TYR A 316 10.06 -16.34 -24.12
C TYR A 316 9.30 -15.14 -24.68
N GLY A 317 9.77 -13.92 -24.38
CA GLY A 317 9.14 -12.67 -24.82
C GLY A 317 7.98 -12.19 -23.94
N TYR A 318 7.73 -12.87 -22.82
CA TYR A 318 6.80 -12.41 -21.79
C TYR A 318 7.41 -11.29 -20.97
N LEU A 319 6.56 -10.36 -20.55
CA LEU A 319 6.88 -9.27 -19.64
C LEU A 319 7.16 -9.83 -18.24
N ARG A 320 8.41 -10.23 -18.09
CA ARG A 320 9.00 -10.90 -16.93
C ARG A 320 10.45 -10.48 -16.86
N ALA A 321 11.07 -10.63 -15.71
CA ALA A 321 12.50 -10.38 -15.57
C ALA A 321 13.31 -11.21 -16.59
N PRO A 322 14.46 -10.70 -17.07
CA PRO A 322 15.25 -11.41 -18.07
C PRO A 322 15.78 -12.78 -17.58
N TRP A 323 15.97 -12.93 -16.27
CA TRP A 323 16.40 -14.19 -15.64
C TRP A 323 15.24 -15.16 -15.35
N ASN A 324 13.99 -14.77 -15.60
CA ASN A 324 12.84 -15.64 -15.41
C ASN A 324 12.68 -16.55 -16.64
N LEU A 325 12.92 -17.85 -16.44
CA LEU A 325 12.84 -18.89 -17.47
C LEU A 325 11.46 -19.58 -17.51
N ASN A 326 10.41 -18.96 -16.97
CA ASN A 326 9.06 -19.50 -16.99
C ASN A 326 8.44 -19.49 -18.40
N PRO A 327 8.11 -20.67 -18.97
CA PRO A 327 7.53 -20.77 -20.32
C PRO A 327 6.03 -20.50 -20.37
N SER A 328 5.34 -20.35 -19.22
CA SER A 328 3.89 -20.20 -19.21
C SER A 328 3.44 -18.85 -19.76
N PRO A 329 2.46 -18.78 -20.69
CA PRO A 329 1.87 -17.51 -21.11
C PRO A 329 0.91 -16.92 -20.08
N PHE A 330 0.69 -17.59 -18.94
CA PHE A 330 -0.26 -17.19 -17.91
C PHE A 330 0.46 -16.75 -16.64
N VAL A 331 -0.21 -15.96 -15.81
CA VAL A 331 0.23 -15.64 -14.45
C VAL A 331 0.33 -16.93 -13.64
N THR A 332 1.44 -17.08 -12.93
CA THR A 332 1.83 -18.30 -12.21
C THR A 332 2.03 -18.06 -10.71
N ARG A 333 1.48 -18.96 -9.90
CA ARG A 333 1.58 -19.01 -8.43
C ARG A 333 2.00 -20.42 -8.00
N TYR A 334 3.21 -20.58 -7.47
CA TYR A 334 3.72 -21.89 -7.08
C TYR A 334 3.46 -22.24 -5.62
N HIS A 335 3.21 -21.25 -4.76
CA HIS A 335 2.86 -21.46 -3.35
C HIS A 335 3.90 -22.24 -2.53
N SER A 336 5.13 -22.34 -3.03
CA SER A 336 6.20 -23.17 -2.49
C SER A 336 7.54 -22.73 -3.06
N LEU A 337 8.58 -22.63 -2.23
CA LEU A 337 9.97 -22.44 -2.68
C LEU A 337 10.63 -23.83 -2.83
N CYS A 338 10.26 -24.56 -3.88
CA CYS A 338 10.79 -25.90 -4.18
C CYS A 338 10.52 -26.93 -3.07
N ASN A 339 9.31 -26.93 -2.49
CA ASN A 339 8.90 -27.77 -1.36
C ASN A 339 9.75 -27.58 -0.10
N ALA A 340 10.42 -26.43 0.04
CA ALA A 340 11.11 -26.06 1.26
C ALA A 340 10.11 -25.57 2.32
N LYS A 341 10.46 -25.82 3.60
CA LYS A 341 9.84 -25.08 4.70
C LYS A 341 10.31 -23.63 4.62
N LEU A 342 9.38 -22.69 4.65
CA LEU A 342 9.64 -21.26 4.51
C LEU A 342 10.12 -20.63 5.82
N LYS A 343 11.30 -21.05 6.30
CA LYS A 343 11.89 -20.59 7.57
C LYS A 343 12.41 -19.14 7.52
N PHE A 344 12.87 -18.68 6.36
CA PHE A 344 13.44 -17.33 6.19
C PHE A 344 12.40 -16.30 5.73
N TYR A 345 11.24 -16.79 5.30
CA TYR A 345 10.14 -15.99 4.81
C TYR A 345 8.90 -16.40 5.58
N GLU A 346 8.93 -16.24 6.91
CA GLU A 346 7.74 -16.50 7.72
C GLU A 346 6.62 -15.55 7.26
N TRP A 347 5.39 -16.07 7.22
CA TRP A 347 4.26 -15.23 6.84
C TRP A 347 4.09 -14.11 7.88
N PRO A 348 3.77 -12.88 7.47
CA PRO A 348 3.75 -11.76 8.41
C PRO A 348 2.71 -11.90 9.51
N THR A 349 3.10 -11.51 10.72
CA THR A 349 2.27 -11.62 11.91
C THR A 349 1.95 -10.24 12.47
N CYS A 350 1.02 -10.19 13.43
CA CYS A 350 0.80 -9.02 14.26
C CYS A 350 2.11 -8.52 14.91
N ALA A 351 2.97 -9.43 15.36
CA ALA A 351 4.23 -9.09 16.00
C ALA A 351 5.24 -8.46 15.04
N SER A 352 5.34 -8.95 13.80
CA SER A 352 6.26 -8.34 12.81
C SER A 352 5.76 -6.95 12.36
N HIS A 353 4.45 -6.77 12.20
CA HIS A 353 3.85 -5.44 11.95
C HIS A 353 4.07 -4.48 13.12
N LEU A 354 3.85 -4.93 14.36
CA LEU A 354 4.11 -4.10 15.54
C LEU A 354 5.58 -3.72 15.65
N SER A 355 6.50 -4.66 15.38
CA SER A 355 7.94 -4.40 15.40
C SER A 355 8.31 -3.28 14.42
N LEU A 356 7.74 -3.31 13.22
CA LEU A 356 7.94 -2.25 12.23
C LEU A 356 7.42 -0.89 12.74
N VAL A 357 6.23 -0.84 13.32
CA VAL A 357 5.65 0.39 13.92
C VAL A 357 6.45 0.90 15.13
N GLN A 358 7.22 0.04 15.78
CA GLN A 358 8.04 0.41 16.94
C GLN A 358 9.40 1.01 16.57
N THR A 359 9.81 0.96 15.31
CA THR A 359 11.06 1.61 14.83
C THR A 359 11.02 3.13 15.05
N ASP A 360 12.14 3.76 15.39
CA ASP A 360 12.17 5.21 15.69
C ASP A 360 12.61 6.07 14.47
N SER A 361 13.26 5.44 13.50
CA SER A 361 13.84 6.05 12.30
C SER A 361 13.03 5.73 11.04
N TRP A 362 12.87 6.73 10.16
CA TRP A 362 12.34 6.52 8.82
C TRP A 362 13.19 5.54 8.00
N SER A 363 14.51 5.63 8.11
CA SER A 363 15.40 4.80 7.30
C SER A 363 15.29 3.32 7.70
N ASP A 364 15.18 3.03 9.00
CA ASP A 364 14.98 1.66 9.50
C ASP A 364 13.61 1.13 9.06
N PHE A 365 12.55 1.92 9.27
CA PHE A 365 11.20 1.53 8.84
C PHE A 365 11.16 1.23 7.34
N SER A 366 11.67 2.15 6.51
CA SER A 366 11.62 2.00 5.05
C SER A 366 12.43 0.79 4.58
N TRP A 367 13.63 0.60 5.14
CA TRP A 367 14.49 -0.54 4.82
C TRP A 367 13.84 -1.87 5.21
N ASP A 368 13.44 -2.00 6.48
CA ASP A 368 12.87 -3.24 7.01
C ASP A 368 11.57 -3.60 6.29
N SER A 369 10.70 -2.59 6.04
CA SER A 369 9.42 -2.79 5.34
C SER A 369 9.57 -3.41 3.95
N SER A 370 10.68 -3.18 3.25
CA SER A 370 10.92 -3.78 1.92
C SER A 370 11.16 -5.30 2.01
N TYR A 371 11.66 -5.76 3.15
CA TYR A 371 11.90 -7.17 3.47
C TYR A 371 10.78 -7.71 4.36
N GLU A 372 10.98 -7.83 5.68
CA GLU A 372 9.92 -8.27 6.58
C GLU A 372 9.18 -7.04 7.15
N PRO A 373 7.85 -6.94 7.01
CA PRO A 373 6.90 -8.02 6.71
C PRO A 373 6.48 -8.21 5.25
N HIS A 374 6.77 -7.30 4.31
CA HIS A 374 6.08 -7.37 3.02
C HIS A 374 6.60 -8.45 2.05
N GLY A 375 7.92 -8.62 1.94
CA GLY A 375 8.60 -9.52 1.01
C GLY A 375 8.21 -10.99 1.14
N PRO A 376 7.99 -11.54 2.35
CA PRO A 376 7.44 -12.88 2.51
C PRO A 376 6.12 -13.11 1.75
N VAL A 377 5.21 -12.13 1.68
CA VAL A 377 3.92 -12.28 0.97
C VAL A 377 4.16 -12.61 -0.51
N HIS A 378 5.09 -11.91 -1.14
CA HIS A 378 5.52 -12.17 -2.52
C HIS A 378 6.13 -13.56 -2.70
N ALA A 379 7.00 -13.98 -1.78
CA ALA A 379 7.65 -15.29 -1.81
C ALA A 379 6.66 -16.44 -1.68
N TRP A 380 5.70 -16.32 -0.76
CA TRP A 380 4.66 -17.32 -0.55
C TRP A 380 3.70 -17.41 -1.73
N ILE A 381 3.32 -16.31 -2.38
CA ILE A 381 2.39 -16.39 -3.51
C ILE A 381 3.12 -16.87 -4.76
N GLY A 382 4.25 -16.23 -5.10
CA GLY A 382 5.00 -16.51 -6.32
C GLY A 382 5.64 -17.87 -6.29
N GLY A 383 6.38 -18.21 -5.24
CA GLY A 383 7.12 -19.47 -5.13
C GLY A 383 8.13 -19.69 -6.29
N LEU A 384 8.62 -20.93 -6.42
CA LEU A 384 9.56 -21.34 -7.46
C LEU A 384 9.02 -22.54 -8.25
N GLY A 385 9.16 -22.48 -9.57
CA GLY A 385 8.83 -23.55 -10.51
C GLY A 385 10.04 -24.07 -11.29
N GLY A 386 9.78 -24.98 -12.23
CA GLY A 386 10.79 -25.63 -13.07
C GLY A 386 11.48 -26.80 -12.37
N ALA A 387 12.74 -27.07 -12.72
CA ALA A 387 13.51 -28.21 -12.21
C ALA A 387 13.97 -28.03 -10.75
N CYS A 388 13.43 -27.07 -10.02
CA CYS A 388 14.00 -26.65 -8.73
C CYS A 388 13.87 -27.71 -7.62
N GLU A 389 12.90 -28.61 -7.72
CA GLU A 389 12.79 -29.80 -6.87
C GLU A 389 13.81 -30.89 -7.26
N GLU A 390 14.05 -31.08 -8.55
CA GLU A 390 14.97 -32.09 -9.09
C GLU A 390 16.43 -31.80 -8.75
N ILE A 391 16.79 -30.50 -8.67
CA ILE A 391 18.12 -30.03 -8.25
C ILE A 391 18.52 -30.62 -6.90
N GLY A 392 17.57 -30.93 -6.01
CA GLY A 392 17.86 -31.52 -4.71
C GLY A 392 18.60 -32.86 -4.77
N ALA A 393 18.50 -33.61 -5.86
CA ALA A 393 19.04 -34.97 -5.96
C ALA A 393 20.56 -35.07 -5.79
N ARG A 394 21.31 -34.02 -6.13
CA ARG A 394 22.78 -33.98 -5.99
C ARG A 394 23.28 -33.16 -4.81
N MET A 395 22.40 -32.41 -4.15
CA MET A 395 22.79 -31.55 -3.04
C MET A 395 23.33 -32.30 -1.82
N PRO A 396 22.90 -33.55 -1.52
CA PRO A 396 23.49 -34.37 -0.45
C PRO A 396 25.00 -34.64 -0.59
N GLU A 397 25.60 -34.44 -1.77
CA GLU A 397 27.06 -34.52 -1.95
C GLU A 397 27.80 -33.35 -1.27
N PHE A 398 27.11 -32.23 -1.04
CA PHE A 398 27.71 -30.96 -0.62
C PHE A 398 27.09 -30.36 0.66
N LEU A 399 25.78 -30.60 0.83
CA LEU A 399 24.93 -30.00 1.85
C LEU A 399 24.17 -31.09 2.59
N THR A 400 23.91 -30.88 3.87
CA THR A 400 22.92 -31.67 4.60
C THR A 400 21.51 -31.36 4.10
N GLU A 401 20.54 -32.20 4.42
CA GLU A 401 19.14 -31.95 4.02
C GLU A 401 18.63 -30.61 4.59
N ASP A 402 18.94 -30.29 5.85
CA ASP A 402 18.54 -29.02 6.47
C ASP A 402 19.20 -27.82 5.77
N GLU A 403 20.51 -27.90 5.49
CA GLU A 403 21.22 -26.87 4.72
C GLU A 403 20.61 -26.69 3.31
N TRP A 404 20.18 -27.78 2.66
CA TRP A 404 19.54 -27.71 1.35
C TRP A 404 18.12 -27.13 1.40
N VAL A 405 17.31 -27.48 2.39
CA VAL A 405 16.00 -26.84 2.65
C VAL A 405 16.19 -25.33 2.75
N ASP A 406 17.21 -24.90 3.49
CA ASP A 406 17.48 -23.49 3.72
C ASP A 406 17.96 -22.82 2.42
N VAL A 407 18.85 -23.45 1.63
CA VAL A 407 19.30 -22.92 0.32
C VAL A 407 18.16 -22.80 -0.70
N ARG A 408 17.18 -23.71 -0.70
CA ARG A 408 16.00 -23.63 -1.59
C ARG A 408 15.24 -22.33 -1.43
N ASN A 409 15.16 -21.79 -0.21
CA ASN A 409 14.50 -20.50 0.06
C ASN A 409 15.19 -19.33 -0.66
N PHE A 410 16.45 -19.45 -1.04
CA PHE A 410 17.25 -18.37 -1.65
C PHE A 410 17.59 -18.59 -3.13
N LEU A 411 17.05 -19.64 -3.78
CA LEU A 411 17.36 -19.90 -5.20
C LEU A 411 16.92 -18.76 -6.12
N PHE A 412 15.81 -18.09 -5.84
CA PHE A 412 15.40 -16.91 -6.62
C PHE A 412 16.40 -15.74 -6.47
N VAL A 413 16.98 -15.57 -5.27
CA VAL A 413 18.04 -14.58 -4.99
C VAL A 413 19.30 -14.93 -5.80
N LEU A 414 19.65 -16.21 -5.92
CA LEU A 414 20.76 -16.67 -6.75
C LEU A 414 20.56 -16.24 -8.21
N LEU A 415 19.40 -16.50 -8.82
CA LEU A 415 19.11 -16.12 -10.20
C LEU A 415 19.24 -14.61 -10.41
N LYS A 416 18.54 -13.82 -9.58
CA LYS A 416 18.53 -12.36 -9.63
C LYS A 416 19.95 -11.80 -9.52
N ASN A 417 20.70 -12.23 -8.50
CA ASN A 417 22.02 -11.69 -8.22
C ASN A 417 23.08 -12.16 -9.22
N ALA A 418 23.03 -13.42 -9.67
CA ALA A 418 23.93 -13.91 -10.69
C ALA A 418 23.72 -13.14 -12.00
N TRP A 419 22.46 -12.85 -12.34
CA TRP A 419 22.14 -12.04 -13.50
C TRP A 419 22.66 -10.61 -13.32
N ARG A 420 22.34 -9.90 -12.24
CA ARG A 420 22.84 -8.52 -11.99
C ARG A 420 24.38 -8.41 -11.96
N GLN A 421 25.06 -9.48 -11.57
CA GLN A 421 26.53 -9.56 -11.52
C GLN A 421 27.18 -10.02 -12.83
N PHE A 422 26.40 -10.18 -13.90
CA PHE A 422 26.89 -10.65 -15.19
C PHE A 422 27.49 -12.06 -15.18
N ALA A 423 27.15 -12.84 -14.16
CA ALA A 423 27.60 -14.21 -13.98
C ALA A 423 26.77 -15.22 -14.78
N VAL A 424 25.55 -14.85 -15.18
CA VAL A 424 24.68 -15.64 -16.07
C VAL A 424 24.09 -14.79 -17.19
N GLU A 425 23.90 -15.44 -18.33
CA GLU A 425 23.26 -14.91 -19.53
C GLU A 425 22.09 -15.82 -19.95
N PRO A 426 20.85 -15.39 -19.72
CA PRO A 426 19.67 -16.07 -20.25
C PRO A 426 19.76 -16.17 -21.79
N PRO A 427 19.19 -17.22 -22.42
CA PRO A 427 19.09 -17.27 -23.86
C PRO A 427 18.37 -16.03 -24.42
N LYS A 428 18.76 -15.57 -25.61
CA LYS A 428 18.06 -14.45 -26.26
C LYS A 428 16.62 -14.79 -26.67
N PHE A 429 16.38 -16.08 -26.92
CA PHE A 429 15.09 -16.60 -27.31
C PHE A 429 14.98 -18.06 -26.85
N CYS A 430 13.82 -18.43 -26.34
CA CYS A 430 13.44 -19.80 -26.04
C CYS A 430 12.12 -20.17 -26.73
N SER A 431 12.05 -21.40 -27.24
CA SER A 431 10.79 -21.97 -27.73
C SER A 431 10.08 -22.69 -26.61
N VAL A 432 8.75 -22.53 -26.52
CA VAL A 432 7.91 -23.24 -25.54
C VAL A 432 8.01 -24.76 -25.74
N ASP A 433 8.18 -25.22 -26.98
CA ASP A 433 8.33 -26.65 -27.33
C ASP A 433 9.67 -27.27 -26.91
N ALA A 434 10.62 -26.45 -26.42
CA ALA A 434 11.96 -26.87 -26.02
C ALA A 434 12.36 -26.25 -24.68
N ALA A 435 11.41 -26.17 -23.73
CA ALA A 435 11.62 -25.48 -22.46
C ALA A 435 12.80 -26.04 -21.63
N GLU A 436 13.03 -27.35 -21.66
CA GLU A 436 14.17 -27.99 -20.98
C GLU A 436 15.53 -27.52 -21.51
N ALA A 437 15.60 -27.07 -22.77
CA ALA A 437 16.81 -26.52 -23.37
C ALA A 437 17.00 -25.02 -23.09
N CYS A 438 16.02 -24.35 -22.48
CA CYS A 438 16.08 -22.95 -22.09
C CYS A 438 16.82 -22.79 -20.76
N ILE A 439 18.14 -22.93 -20.80
CA ILE A 439 19.03 -22.80 -19.63
C ILE A 439 19.95 -21.59 -19.76
N ASN A 440 20.33 -21.00 -18.65
CA ASN A 440 21.29 -19.89 -18.65
C ASN A 440 22.66 -20.35 -19.15
N ARG A 441 23.32 -19.49 -19.93
CA ARG A 441 24.73 -19.62 -20.22
C ARG A 441 25.54 -18.97 -19.09
N CYS A 442 26.57 -19.66 -18.62
CA CYS A 442 27.52 -19.13 -17.66
C CYS A 442 28.85 -18.81 -18.36
N PRO A 443 29.20 -17.53 -18.55
CA PRO A 443 30.46 -17.16 -19.20
C PRO A 443 31.67 -17.61 -18.36
N GLU A 444 32.63 -18.31 -18.98
CA GLU A 444 33.81 -18.83 -18.28
C GLU A 444 34.68 -17.71 -17.66
N ASP A 445 34.71 -16.52 -18.28
CA ASP A 445 35.40 -15.34 -17.75
C ASP A 445 34.70 -14.70 -16.54
N GLN A 446 33.42 -15.01 -16.32
CA GLN A 446 32.62 -14.54 -15.18
C GLN A 446 32.34 -15.65 -14.16
N PHE A 447 32.89 -16.84 -14.34
CA PHE A 447 32.58 -17.99 -13.51
C PHE A 447 33.07 -17.83 -12.06
N SER A 448 34.13 -17.06 -11.83
CA SER A 448 34.55 -16.67 -10.47
C SER A 448 33.50 -15.80 -9.77
N THR A 449 32.87 -14.87 -10.50
CA THR A 449 31.76 -14.05 -10.00
C THR A 449 30.56 -14.92 -9.66
N LEU A 450 30.22 -15.90 -10.51
CA LEU A 450 29.15 -16.86 -10.23
C LEU A 450 29.40 -17.60 -8.91
N LYS A 451 30.61 -18.12 -8.73
CA LYS A 451 31.01 -18.78 -7.48
C LYS A 451 30.86 -17.87 -6.27
N ASN A 452 31.19 -16.58 -6.38
CA ASN A 452 31.02 -15.63 -5.28
C ASN A 452 29.54 -15.40 -4.94
N VAL A 453 28.66 -15.28 -5.94
CA VAL A 453 27.22 -15.15 -5.71
C VAL A 453 26.65 -16.42 -5.09
N THR A 454 27.03 -17.60 -5.60
CA THR A 454 26.64 -18.88 -5.00
C THR A 454 27.13 -19.00 -3.57
N GLN A 455 28.39 -18.65 -3.29
CA GLN A 455 28.96 -18.66 -1.95
C GLN A 455 28.23 -17.69 -1.00
N PHE A 456 27.81 -16.52 -1.49
CA PHE A 456 26.97 -15.60 -0.72
C PHE A 456 25.64 -16.26 -0.33
N VAL A 457 24.94 -16.89 -1.29
CA VAL A 457 23.68 -17.60 -1.00
C VAL A 457 23.88 -18.74 -0.01
N LEU A 458 24.92 -19.56 -0.20
CA LEU A 458 25.24 -20.66 0.72
C LEU A 458 25.61 -20.17 2.13
N LEU A 459 26.25 -19.00 2.24
CA LEU A 459 26.54 -18.36 3.51
C LEU A 459 25.27 -17.83 4.18
N GLN A 460 24.42 -17.10 3.46
CA GLN A 460 23.20 -16.51 4.00
C GLN A 460 22.18 -17.58 4.42
N ALA A 461 21.97 -18.58 3.58
CA ALA A 461 20.96 -19.60 3.81
C ALA A 461 21.43 -20.68 4.79
N ALA A 462 22.67 -21.16 4.65
CA ALA A 462 23.13 -22.37 5.33
C ALA A 462 24.40 -22.16 6.18
N ASN A 463 24.86 -20.92 6.36
CA ASN A 463 26.11 -20.58 7.05
C ASN A 463 27.32 -21.39 6.54
N LYS A 464 27.34 -21.72 5.24
CA LYS A 464 28.30 -22.65 4.66
C LYS A 464 29.56 -21.92 4.19
N THR A 465 30.63 -21.94 4.98
CA THR A 465 31.91 -21.24 4.65
C THR A 465 33.04 -22.13 4.15
N ASN A 466 32.94 -23.45 4.34
CA ASN A 466 34.09 -24.37 4.24
C ASN A 466 34.05 -25.30 3.01
N LEU A 467 33.53 -24.84 1.87
CA LEU A 467 33.53 -25.61 0.64
C LEU A 467 34.87 -25.49 -0.10
N SER A 468 35.32 -26.58 -0.71
CA SER A 468 36.47 -26.52 -1.62
C SER A 468 36.10 -25.70 -2.86
N ASP A 469 37.08 -25.05 -3.50
CA ASP A 469 36.84 -24.30 -4.75
C ASP A 469 36.22 -25.19 -5.84
N GLN A 470 36.61 -26.47 -5.86
CA GLN A 470 36.08 -27.47 -6.78
C GLN A 470 34.60 -27.77 -6.51
N ASP A 471 34.21 -27.93 -5.24
CA ASP A 471 32.81 -28.19 -4.88
C ASP A 471 31.95 -26.96 -5.14
N LEU A 472 32.43 -25.76 -4.79
CA LEU A 472 31.74 -24.52 -5.09
C LEU A 472 31.54 -24.34 -6.60
N ALA A 473 32.55 -24.66 -7.42
CA ALA A 473 32.42 -24.67 -8.87
C ALA A 473 31.36 -25.67 -9.38
N ARG A 474 31.29 -26.87 -8.80
CA ARG A 474 30.28 -27.89 -9.16
C ARG A 474 28.87 -27.43 -8.80
N ILE A 475 28.67 -26.93 -7.59
CA ILE A 475 27.38 -26.40 -7.13
C ILE A 475 26.95 -25.21 -8.00
N SER A 476 27.85 -24.26 -8.24
CA SER A 476 27.55 -23.07 -9.05
C SER A 476 27.11 -23.42 -10.47
N ARG A 477 27.79 -24.38 -11.11
CA ARG A 477 27.42 -24.84 -12.45
C ARG A 477 26.07 -25.55 -12.44
N TYR A 478 25.87 -26.43 -11.46
CA TYR A 478 24.65 -27.22 -11.34
C TYR A 478 23.40 -26.34 -11.07
N LEU A 479 23.51 -25.38 -10.14
CA LEU A 479 22.41 -24.49 -9.74
C LEU A 479 22.12 -23.36 -10.73
N SER A 480 22.99 -23.07 -11.70
CA SER A 480 22.80 -21.88 -12.55
C SER A 480 22.99 -22.13 -14.03
N CYS A 481 23.61 -23.24 -14.43
CA CYS A 481 23.99 -23.47 -15.83
C CYS A 481 23.45 -24.79 -16.40
N GLU A 482 23.06 -25.75 -15.55
CA GLU A 482 22.63 -27.09 -15.99
C GLU A 482 21.12 -27.31 -15.87
N HIS A 483 20.42 -26.47 -15.11
CA HIS A 483 18.99 -26.60 -14.83
C HIS A 483 18.25 -25.27 -14.99
N ALA A 484 17.01 -25.33 -15.47
CA ALA A 484 16.09 -24.21 -15.54
C ALA A 484 15.09 -24.26 -14.37
N TYR A 485 15.03 -23.17 -13.63
CA TYR A 485 13.99 -22.89 -12.63
C TYR A 485 13.72 -21.39 -12.64
N TRP A 486 12.61 -20.99 -12.03
CA TRP A 486 12.15 -19.63 -12.11
C TRP A 486 11.22 -19.26 -10.95
N PRO A 487 11.17 -17.99 -10.57
CA PRO A 487 10.12 -17.48 -9.70
C PRO A 487 8.77 -17.44 -10.42
N GLY A 488 7.68 -17.70 -9.66
CA GLY A 488 6.34 -17.30 -10.08
C GLY A 488 6.21 -15.78 -10.09
N ASP A 489 5.16 -15.28 -10.75
CA ASP A 489 5.10 -13.87 -11.15
C ASP A 489 5.09 -12.93 -9.93
N GLN A 490 4.49 -13.32 -8.80
CA GLN A 490 4.51 -12.53 -7.56
C GLN A 490 5.88 -12.40 -6.87
N LEU A 491 6.86 -13.24 -7.17
CA LEU A 491 8.18 -13.24 -6.52
C LEU A 491 9.26 -12.49 -7.33
N GLU A 492 8.90 -11.88 -8.46
CA GLU A 492 9.86 -11.30 -9.39
C GLU A 492 9.49 -9.89 -9.86
N ALA A 493 10.24 -9.35 -10.82
CA ALA A 493 10.07 -7.98 -11.31
C ALA A 493 8.70 -7.74 -11.96
N ALA A 494 8.01 -8.79 -12.41
CA ALA A 494 6.66 -8.71 -12.98
C ALA A 494 5.53 -8.94 -11.96
N SER A 495 5.79 -8.81 -10.65
CA SER A 495 4.77 -8.99 -9.60
C SER A 495 3.47 -8.19 -9.80
N PRO A 496 3.44 -6.96 -10.39
CA PRO A 496 2.19 -6.27 -10.63
C PRO A 496 1.27 -6.93 -11.67
N ALA A 497 1.77 -7.91 -12.43
CA ALA A 497 0.94 -8.67 -13.36
C ALA A 497 -0.10 -9.53 -12.61
N ASP A 498 0.20 -9.98 -11.39
CA ASP A 498 -0.76 -10.73 -10.59
C ASP A 498 -1.68 -9.76 -9.81
N PRO A 499 -3.01 -9.90 -9.94
CA PRO A 499 -3.99 -8.95 -9.39
C PRO A 499 -3.95 -8.82 -7.86
N VAL A 500 -3.44 -9.80 -7.13
CA VAL A 500 -3.31 -9.70 -5.66
C VAL A 500 -2.20 -8.74 -5.23
N PHE A 501 -1.34 -8.28 -6.15
CA PHE A 501 -0.28 -7.30 -5.90
C PHE A 501 -0.82 -5.98 -5.33
N TRP A 502 -1.90 -5.48 -5.93
CA TRP A 502 -2.45 -4.14 -5.69
C TRP A 502 -2.91 -3.89 -4.25
N PRO A 503 -3.58 -4.83 -3.57
CA PRO A 503 -3.95 -4.64 -2.16
C PRO A 503 -2.82 -4.95 -1.14
N ILE A 504 -1.66 -5.49 -1.53
CA ILE A 504 -0.55 -5.78 -0.60
C ILE A 504 0.09 -4.49 -0.08
N HIS A 505 0.44 -3.58 -0.98
CA HIS A 505 1.23 -2.39 -0.62
C HIS A 505 0.47 -1.32 0.18
N PRO A 506 -0.83 -1.08 -0.04
CA PRO A 506 -1.62 -0.24 0.85
C PRO A 506 -1.58 -0.67 2.32
N THR A 507 -1.32 -1.95 2.62
CA THR A 507 -1.12 -2.40 4.00
C THR A 507 0.16 -1.86 4.63
N MET A 508 1.24 -1.75 3.86
CA MET A 508 2.49 -1.13 4.33
C MET A 508 2.34 0.37 4.49
N GLU A 509 1.65 1.02 3.57
CA GLU A 509 1.33 2.45 3.69
C GLU A 509 0.43 2.73 4.90
N ARG A 510 -0.57 1.87 5.18
CA ARG A 510 -1.41 1.98 6.38
C ARG A 510 -0.57 1.96 7.66
N LEU A 511 0.49 1.14 7.73
CA LEU A 511 1.42 1.14 8.87
C LEU A 511 2.20 2.46 8.98
N ILE A 512 2.60 3.08 7.86
CA ILE A 512 3.24 4.41 7.86
C ILE A 512 2.26 5.46 8.41
N HIS A 513 0.99 5.42 8.00
CA HIS A 513 -0.01 6.37 8.50
C HIS A 513 -0.25 6.18 10.00
N LEU A 514 -0.40 4.94 10.47
CA LEU A 514 -0.47 4.64 11.90
C LEU A 514 0.77 5.17 12.64
N LYS A 515 1.96 4.99 12.06
CA LYS A 515 3.21 5.50 12.61
C LYS A 515 3.20 7.02 12.72
N ASN A 516 2.82 7.74 11.68
CA ASN A 516 2.74 9.20 11.66
C ASN A 516 1.72 9.77 12.66
N ILE A 517 0.72 8.99 13.03
CA ILE A 517 -0.35 9.39 13.95
C ILE A 517 0.01 9.05 15.40
N ALA A 518 0.19 7.76 15.69
CA ALA A 518 0.25 7.26 17.07
C ALA A 518 1.67 7.26 17.65
N ARG A 519 2.69 7.13 16.80
CA ARG A 519 4.10 7.09 17.23
C ARG A 519 5.03 7.70 16.18
N PRO A 520 4.96 9.03 15.93
CA PRO A 520 5.70 9.66 14.84
C PRO A 520 7.21 9.37 14.91
N PHE A 521 7.85 9.27 13.75
CA PHE A 521 9.31 9.10 13.67
C PHE A 521 10.03 10.20 14.44
N THR A 522 10.90 9.81 15.38
CA THR A 522 11.78 10.75 16.07
C THR A 522 13.00 11.10 15.22
N ASP A 523 13.42 10.18 14.36
CA ASP A 523 14.43 10.43 13.34
C ASP A 523 13.80 10.36 11.94
N LYS A 524 13.76 11.52 11.28
CA LYS A 524 13.22 11.70 9.94
C LYS A 524 14.31 11.67 8.85
N THR A 525 15.55 11.31 9.17
CA THR A 525 16.64 11.28 8.21
C THR A 525 16.40 10.27 7.10
N TRP A 526 16.82 10.65 5.88
CA TRP A 526 16.92 9.75 4.74
C TRP A 526 18.39 9.47 4.53
N VAL A 527 18.84 8.29 4.92
CA VAL A 527 20.26 7.91 4.77
C VAL A 527 20.58 7.79 3.28
N THR A 528 21.56 8.55 2.79
CA THR A 528 21.94 8.62 1.37
C THR A 528 23.29 8.01 1.05
N THR A 529 24.10 7.70 2.06
CA THR A 529 25.40 7.06 1.92
C THR A 529 25.38 5.74 2.65
N SER A 530 26.12 4.74 2.14
CA SER A 530 26.61 3.63 2.96
C SER A 530 27.08 4.21 4.29
N HIS A 531 26.38 3.89 5.39
CA HIS A 531 27.02 4.03 6.68
C HIS A 531 28.33 3.24 6.62
N ASP A 532 29.31 3.60 7.45
CA ASP A 532 30.48 2.73 7.71
C ASP A 532 30.05 1.34 8.25
N ASP A 533 28.75 1.17 8.52
CA ASP A 533 28.05 -0.08 8.72
C ASP A 533 27.50 -0.61 7.37
N ASP A 534 27.92 -1.81 7.00
CA ASP A 534 27.58 -2.49 5.74
C ASP A 534 26.07 -2.82 5.60
N SER A 535 25.28 -2.59 6.65
CA SER A 535 23.85 -2.94 6.76
C SER A 535 22.94 -2.18 5.78
N TYR A 536 23.27 -0.94 5.40
CA TYR A 536 22.48 -0.11 4.47
C TYR A 536 23.24 0.25 3.19
N LYS A 537 24.04 -0.68 2.64
CA LYS A 537 24.74 -0.44 1.37
C LYS A 537 23.77 -0.34 0.20
N LEU A 538 23.23 0.86 -0.01
CA LEU A 538 22.43 1.26 -1.17
C LEU A 538 23.29 1.09 -2.44
N CYS A 539 22.92 0.13 -3.28
CA CYS A 539 23.59 -0.22 -4.54
C CYS A 539 25.13 -0.19 -4.47
N ALA A 540 25.70 -1.23 -3.84
CA ALA A 540 27.12 -1.43 -3.56
C ALA A 540 28.05 -1.61 -4.79
N ARG A 541 27.74 -1.06 -5.96
CA ARG A 541 28.62 -1.15 -7.13
C ARG A 541 29.35 0.18 -7.36
N ASP A 542 30.60 0.23 -6.87
CA ASP A 542 31.51 1.36 -6.97
C ASP A 542 31.49 2.02 -8.36
N GLY A 543 31.02 3.28 -8.41
CA GLY A 543 31.24 4.22 -9.50
C GLY A 543 30.46 4.00 -10.81
N LEU A 544 29.56 3.02 -10.91
CA LEU A 544 28.87 2.69 -12.17
C LEU A 544 27.38 3.03 -12.23
N VAL A 545 26.72 3.33 -11.10
CA VAL A 545 25.26 3.51 -11.07
C VAL A 545 24.84 4.64 -10.14
N ALA A 546 23.93 5.49 -10.60
CA ALA A 546 23.43 6.64 -9.86
C ALA A 546 22.37 6.30 -8.78
N CYS A 547 22.15 5.01 -8.46
CA CYS A 547 21.15 4.55 -7.48
C CYS A 547 19.76 5.19 -7.63
N LYS A 548 19.33 5.45 -8.87
CA LYS A 548 18.06 6.13 -9.12
C LYS A 548 16.91 5.35 -8.51
N GLY A 549 15.95 6.05 -7.94
CA GLY A 549 14.77 5.48 -7.30
C GLY A 549 14.94 5.35 -5.79
N HIS A 550 16.17 5.35 -5.25
CA HIS A 550 16.44 5.10 -3.82
C HIS A 550 16.71 6.35 -2.99
N ASN A 551 17.15 7.43 -3.63
CA ASN A 551 17.52 8.68 -2.96
C ASN A 551 16.27 9.54 -2.67
N PRO A 552 16.33 10.47 -1.71
CA PRO A 552 15.16 11.25 -1.32
C PRO A 552 14.66 12.17 -2.44
N TYR A 553 15.57 12.61 -3.32
CA TYR A 553 15.25 13.53 -4.41
C TYR A 553 15.19 12.86 -5.78
N ASP A 554 15.25 11.52 -5.81
CA ASP A 554 14.94 10.80 -7.04
C ASP A 554 13.44 10.94 -7.32
N GLN A 555 13.11 11.14 -8.59
CA GLN A 555 11.73 11.25 -9.04
C GLN A 555 11.04 9.89 -8.96
N THR A 556 9.75 9.92 -8.63
CA THR A 556 8.87 8.77 -8.73
C THR A 556 8.66 8.39 -10.19
N HIS A 557 8.56 7.09 -10.45
CA HIS A 557 8.34 6.59 -11.81
C HIS A 557 6.89 6.75 -12.28
N TRP A 558 5.96 6.79 -11.33
CA TRP A 558 4.57 7.17 -11.53
C TRP A 558 4.30 8.54 -10.92
N PRO A 559 3.38 9.33 -11.50
CA PRO A 559 2.97 10.58 -10.88
C PRO A 559 2.22 10.31 -9.57
N LEU A 560 2.37 11.21 -8.61
CA LEU A 560 1.56 11.26 -7.41
C LEU A 560 0.38 12.21 -7.63
N ILE A 561 -0.81 11.79 -7.20
CA ILE A 561 -1.98 12.66 -7.06
C ILE A 561 -1.89 13.29 -5.68
N SER A 562 -1.64 14.59 -5.64
CA SER A 562 -1.53 15.33 -4.38
C SER A 562 -1.90 16.79 -4.55
N ARG A 563 -2.16 17.47 -3.43
CA ARG A 563 -2.40 18.92 -3.37
C ARG A 563 -1.26 19.64 -2.66
N ARG A 564 -0.94 20.86 -3.08
CA ARG A 564 0.15 21.65 -2.47
C ARG A 564 -0.22 22.30 -1.13
N SER A 565 -1.52 22.50 -0.91
CA SER A 565 -2.10 23.03 0.32
C SER A 565 -3.55 22.55 0.43
N SER A 566 -4.18 22.76 1.60
CA SER A 566 -5.57 22.36 1.83
C SER A 566 -6.55 22.92 0.80
N ASN A 567 -6.26 24.12 0.27
CA ASN A 567 -7.10 24.85 -0.68
C ASN A 567 -6.58 24.78 -2.13
N ALA A 568 -5.58 23.94 -2.42
CA ALA A 568 -5.10 23.70 -3.77
C ALA A 568 -5.87 22.53 -4.42
N PRO A 569 -6.01 22.49 -5.75
CA PRO A 569 -6.57 21.32 -6.41
C PRO A 569 -5.63 20.12 -6.29
N TYR A 570 -6.19 18.92 -6.47
CA TYR A 570 -5.39 17.71 -6.63
C TYR A 570 -4.81 17.65 -8.05
N GLU A 571 -3.49 17.60 -8.13
CA GLU A 571 -2.71 17.63 -9.36
C GLU A 571 -2.04 16.27 -9.59
N VAL A 572 -1.83 15.92 -10.85
CA VAL A 572 -1.04 14.77 -11.26
C VAL A 572 0.40 15.22 -11.54
N ASN A 573 1.31 14.99 -10.60
CA ASN A 573 2.69 15.49 -10.68
C ASN A 573 3.71 14.36 -10.54
N THR A 574 4.77 14.40 -11.35
CA THR A 574 6.00 13.67 -11.03
C THR A 574 6.66 14.37 -9.85
N VAL A 575 6.81 13.65 -8.75
CA VAL A 575 7.35 14.17 -7.49
C VAL A 575 8.60 13.39 -7.10
N THR A 576 9.30 13.84 -6.07
CA THR A 576 10.41 13.10 -5.46
C THR A 576 9.92 12.16 -4.36
N ASN A 577 10.73 11.14 -4.03
CA ASN A 577 10.47 10.27 -2.89
C ASN A 577 10.21 11.04 -1.57
N MET A 578 10.97 12.11 -1.32
CA MET A 578 10.78 12.98 -0.16
C MET A 578 9.45 13.73 -0.18
N GLU A 579 8.98 14.14 -1.37
CA GLU A 579 7.67 14.80 -1.51
C GLU A 579 6.52 13.81 -1.28
N VAL A 580 6.62 12.55 -1.74
CA VAL A 580 5.63 11.50 -1.38
C VAL A 580 5.54 11.34 0.13
N ARG A 581 6.69 11.26 0.81
CA ARG A 581 6.74 11.13 2.26
C ARG A 581 6.04 12.30 2.97
N ARG A 582 6.32 13.53 2.53
CA ARG A 582 5.70 14.74 3.08
C ARG A 582 4.20 14.79 2.84
N ALA A 583 3.71 14.20 1.73
CA ALA A 583 2.29 14.16 1.43
C ALA A 583 1.47 13.34 2.46
N MET A 584 2.12 12.44 3.20
CA MET A 584 1.53 11.64 4.29
C MET A 584 1.72 12.26 5.68
N ASP A 585 2.41 13.40 5.82
CA ASP A 585 2.57 14.07 7.12
C ASP A 585 1.19 14.61 7.58
N MET A 586 0.78 14.28 8.80
CA MET A 586 -0.58 14.60 9.29
C MET A 586 -0.87 16.11 9.37
N ASP A 587 0.15 16.93 9.68
CA ASP A 587 0.02 18.39 9.74
C ASP A 587 -0.17 19.05 8.36
N ALA A 588 0.15 18.33 7.29
CA ALA A 588 0.14 18.84 5.92
C ALA A 588 -0.40 17.79 4.92
N TYR A 589 -1.38 17.00 5.36
CA TYR A 589 -1.83 15.84 4.61
C TYR A 589 -2.39 16.22 3.22
N ALA A 590 -1.81 15.61 2.19
CA ALA A 590 -1.95 16.06 0.80
C ALA A 590 -2.48 15.00 -0.17
N LEU A 591 -2.75 13.78 0.30
CA LEU A 591 -3.25 12.68 -0.54
C LEU A 591 -4.79 12.73 -0.68
N PRO A 592 -5.36 12.27 -1.81
CA PRO A 592 -6.81 12.30 -2.06
C PRO A 592 -7.59 11.17 -1.39
N TYR A 593 -6.92 10.37 -0.56
CA TYR A 593 -7.49 9.21 0.12
C TYR A 593 -7.03 9.16 1.57
N ILE A 594 -7.71 8.37 2.39
CA ILE A 594 -7.35 7.98 3.76
C ILE A 594 -7.62 6.49 3.95
N TYR A 595 -7.21 5.94 5.10
CA TYR A 595 -7.61 4.61 5.54
C TYR A 595 -8.87 4.70 6.41
N ASP A 596 -9.72 3.69 6.38
CA ASP A 596 -10.98 3.69 7.13
C ASP A 596 -10.78 3.65 8.65
N ASN A 597 -9.77 2.91 9.10
CA ASN A 597 -9.40 2.80 10.49
C ASN A 597 -7.95 2.28 10.64
N PHE A 598 -7.44 2.30 11.87
CA PHE A 598 -6.16 1.70 12.25
C PHE A 598 -6.32 0.65 13.37
N HIS A 599 -7.48 0.01 13.45
CA HIS A 599 -7.74 -1.09 14.37
C HIS A 599 -7.08 -2.38 13.88
N TRP A 600 -6.64 -3.19 14.85
CA TRP A 600 -6.00 -4.49 14.65
C TRP A 600 -6.61 -5.48 15.65
N ASP A 601 -7.94 -5.59 15.68
CA ASP A 601 -8.67 -6.30 16.74
C ASP A 601 -8.25 -7.77 16.89
N HIS A 602 -7.91 -8.45 15.80
CA HIS A 602 -7.37 -9.81 15.86
C HIS A 602 -6.00 -9.88 16.52
N CYS A 603 -5.18 -8.82 16.39
CA CYS A 603 -3.90 -8.72 17.10
C CYS A 603 -4.11 -8.48 18.60
N GLU A 604 -5.12 -7.69 18.97
CA GLU A 604 -5.51 -7.48 20.36
C GLU A 604 -5.95 -8.81 21.01
N GLU A 605 -6.70 -9.64 20.28
CA GLU A 605 -7.07 -11.01 20.72
C GLU A 605 -5.85 -11.92 20.94
N GLU A 606 -4.76 -11.68 20.21
CA GLU A 606 -3.48 -12.39 20.33
C GLU A 606 -2.54 -11.78 21.38
N GLY A 607 -2.96 -10.71 22.07
CA GLY A 607 -2.14 -9.99 23.05
C GLY A 607 -1.05 -9.11 22.43
N VAL A 608 -1.17 -8.80 21.15
CA VAL A 608 -0.29 -7.88 20.42
C VAL A 608 -0.99 -6.54 20.28
N HIS A 609 -0.60 -5.61 21.14
CA HIS A 609 -1.27 -4.31 21.27
C HIS A 609 -0.59 -3.24 20.41
N PHE A 610 -1.32 -2.69 19.45
CA PHE A 610 -0.82 -1.58 18.64
C PHE A 610 -0.92 -0.26 19.41
N PRO A 611 -0.08 0.76 19.09
CA PRO A 611 -0.18 2.06 19.71
C PRO A 611 -1.60 2.64 19.58
N THR A 612 -2.15 3.11 20.69
CA THR A 612 -3.43 3.80 20.70
C THR A 612 -3.30 5.15 20.02
N ILE A 613 -4.29 5.47 19.20
CA ILE A 613 -4.43 6.72 18.48
C ILE A 613 -5.09 7.78 19.37
#